data_AF-A0A8X7UJQ9-F1
#
_entry.id   AF-A0A8X7UJQ9-F1
#
_cell.length_a   1.000
_cell.length_b   1.000
_cell.length_c   1.000
_cell.angle_alpha   90.00
_cell.angle_beta   90.00
_cell.angle_gamma   90.00
#
_symmetry.space_group_name_H-M   'P 1'
#
loop_
_entity.id
_entity.type
_entity.pdbx_description
1 polymer ?
#
loop_
_entity_poly.entity_id
_entity_poly.type
_entity_poly.pdbx_seq_one_letter_code
_entity_poly.pdbx_strand_id
1 'polypeptide(L)'
;MLDNVYVGSALIDMYCKCKCIDYAKTAFDGMKQKNVVSWTAMVVGYGQTGRAEEAVKMLVEMQRSGIQPDHYTLGQAISRVPT
;
A
#
# COMPACT_ATOMS: atom_id res chain seq x y z
N MET A 1 -17.91 2.63 6.84
CA MET A 1 -18.05 1.17 6.60
C MET A 1 -16.73 0.43 6.43
N LEU A 2 -15.59 1.02 6.81
CA LEU A 2 -14.35 0.31 7.13
C LEU A 2 -13.78 0.94 8.40
N ASP A 3 -14.51 0.80 9.51
CA ASP A 3 -14.06 1.31 10.82
C ASP A 3 -13.05 0.35 11.47
N ASN A 4 -12.82 -0.83 10.87
CA ASN A 4 -11.82 -1.79 11.31
C ASN A 4 -10.65 -1.86 10.32
N VAL A 5 -9.51 -1.34 10.76
CA VAL A 5 -8.24 -1.27 10.00
C VAL A 5 -7.75 -2.66 9.56
N TYR A 6 -8.08 -3.72 10.30
CA TYR A 6 -7.73 -5.10 9.93
C TYR A 6 -8.52 -5.59 8.71
N VAL A 7 -9.82 -5.25 8.62
CA VAL A 7 -10.67 -5.63 7.48
C VAL A 7 -10.25 -4.86 6.22
N GLY A 8 -9.97 -3.56 6.36
CA GLY A 8 -9.47 -2.76 5.25
C GLY A 8 -8.14 -3.28 4.70
N SER A 9 -7.19 -3.59 5.59
CA SER A 9 -5.88 -4.13 5.21
C SER A 9 -5.97 -5.49 4.54
N ALA A 10 -6.84 -6.39 5.02
CA ALA A 10 -7.06 -7.71 4.42
C ALA A 10 -7.70 -7.62 3.02
N LEU A 11 -8.65 -6.70 2.82
CA LEU A 11 -9.25 -6.46 1.50
C LEU A 11 -8.22 -5.91 0.50
N ILE A 12 -7.38 -4.96 0.92
CA ILE A 12 -6.29 -4.43 0.09
C ILE A 12 -5.35 -5.56 -0.34
N ASP A 13 -4.89 -6.40 0.61
CA ASP A 13 -4.00 -7.52 0.32
C ASP A 13 -4.62 -8.52 -0.68
N MET A 14 -5.90 -8.85 -0.51
CA MET A 14 -6.64 -9.71 -1.43
C MET A 14 -6.69 -9.11 -2.84
N TYR A 15 -7.06 -7.83 -2.98
CA TYR A 15 -7.11 -7.17 -4.28
C TYR A 15 -5.72 -7.08 -4.94
N CYS A 16 -4.66 -6.80 -4.17
CA CYS A 16 -3.29 -6.79 -4.67
C CYS A 16 -2.87 -8.18 -5.21
N LYS A 17 -3.18 -9.26 -4.49
CA LYS A 17 -2.90 -10.65 -4.93
C LYS A 17 -3.68 -11.03 -6.20
N CYS A 18 -4.87 -10.46 -6.40
CA CYS A 18 -5.66 -10.63 -7.61
C CYS A 18 -5.21 -9.72 -8.77
N LYS A 19 -4.12 -8.94 -8.62
CA LYS A 19 -3.66 -7.91 -9.57
C LYS A 19 -4.71 -6.82 -9.86
N CYS A 20 -5.65 -6.64 -8.94
CA CYS A 20 -6.75 -5.69 -9.00
C CYS A 20 -6.41 -4.41 -8.22
N ILE A 21 -5.27 -3.78 -8.53
CA ILE A 21 -4.71 -2.69 -7.74
C ILE A 21 -5.62 -1.45 -7.64
N ASP A 22 -6.45 -1.20 -8.65
CA ASP A 22 -7.38 -0.07 -8.65
C ASP A 22 -8.53 -0.27 -7.63
N TYR A 23 -8.96 -1.51 -7.42
CA TYR A 23 -9.91 -1.87 -6.35
C TYR A 23 -9.26 -1.80 -4.98
N ALA A 24 -7.99 -2.21 -4.87
CA ALA A 24 -7.21 -2.05 -3.65
C ALA A 24 -7.10 -0.57 -3.24
N LYS A 25 -6.83 0.32 -4.21
CA LYS A 25 -6.79 1.77 -3.99
C LYS A 25 -8.13 2.33 -3.53
N THR A 26 -9.22 1.89 -4.15
CA THR A 26 -10.58 2.30 -3.76
C THR A 26 -10.89 1.89 -2.31
N ALA A 27 -10.54 0.67 -1.92
CA ALA A 27 -10.71 0.19 -0.56
C ALA A 27 -9.85 1.00 0.43
N PHE A 28 -8.58 1.26 0.07
CA PHE A 28 -7.66 2.08 0.85
C PHE A 28 -8.18 3.51 1.06
N ASP A 29 -8.68 4.16 0.01
CA ASP A 29 -9.22 5.52 0.08
C ASP A 29 -10.45 5.59 0.99
N GLY A 30 -11.28 4.55 0.98
CA GLY A 30 -12.44 4.40 1.86
C GLY A 30 -12.11 4.16 3.35
N MET A 31 -10.86 3.88 3.71
CA MET A 31 -10.45 3.71 5.11
C MET A 31 -10.35 5.06 5.83
N LYS A 32 -11.08 5.22 6.94
CA LYS A 32 -10.99 6.40 7.82
C LYS A 32 -9.68 6.49 8.56
N GLN A 33 -9.13 5.35 8.98
CA GLN A 33 -7.83 5.23 9.61
C GLN A 33 -6.97 4.27 8.78
N LYS A 34 -5.77 4.74 8.42
CA LYS A 34 -4.78 3.96 7.67
C LYS A 34 -3.59 3.75 8.59
N ASN A 35 -3.12 2.51 8.69
CA ASN A 35 -1.93 2.16 9.48
C ASN A 35 -0.79 1.69 8.56
N VAL A 36 0.37 1.41 9.16
CA VAL A 36 1.57 0.91 8.45
C VAL A 36 1.20 -0.23 7.49
N VAL A 37 0.46 -1.23 7.95
CA VAL A 37 0.08 -2.41 7.14
C VAL A 37 -0.69 -2.02 5.87
N SER A 38 -1.71 -1.16 5.99
CA SER A 38 -2.50 -0.72 4.83
C SER A 38 -1.67 0.07 3.80
N TRP A 39 -0.72 0.90 4.26
CA TRP A 39 0.20 1.63 3.38
C TRP A 39 1.19 0.70 2.70
N THR A 40 1.82 -0.20 3.46
CA THR A 40 2.77 -1.20 2.94
C THR A 40 2.11 -2.08 1.89
N ALA A 41 0.86 -2.52 2.10
CA ALA A 41 0.12 -3.32 1.14
C ALA A 41 -0.08 -2.59 -0.20
N MET A 42 -0.34 -1.28 -0.18
CA MET A 42 -0.46 -0.47 -1.39
C MET A 42 0.88 -0.29 -2.11
N VAL A 43 1.96 0.01 -1.38
CA VAL A 43 3.31 0.14 -1.95
C VAL A 43 3.74 -1.16 -2.63
N VAL A 44 3.56 -2.30 -1.95
CA VAL A 44 3.89 -3.61 -2.50
C VAL A 44 3.00 -3.95 -3.69
N GLY A 45 1.70 -3.68 -3.61
CA GLY A 45 0.75 -3.93 -4.70
C GLY A 45 1.08 -3.16 -5.98
N TYR A 46 1.42 -1.87 -5.86
CA TYR A 46 1.88 -1.07 -6.99
C TYR A 46 3.22 -1.59 -7.56
N GLY A 47 4.18 -1.95 -6.70
CA GLY A 47 5.44 -2.56 -7.14
C GLY A 47 5.24 -3.88 -7.90
N GLN A 48 4.30 -4.73 -7.48
CA GLN A 48 3.99 -6.01 -8.14
C GLN A 48 3.28 -5.87 -9.48
N THR A 49 2.61 -4.73 -9.71
CA THR A 49 1.90 -4.45 -10.95
C THR A 49 2.74 -3.64 -11.95
N GLY A 50 4.02 -3.39 -11.64
CA GLY A 50 4.92 -2.60 -12.48
C GLY A 50 4.67 -1.08 -12.42
N ARG A 51 3.83 -0.62 -11.47
CA ARG A 51 3.45 0.78 -11.27
C ARG A 51 4.36 1.45 -10.25
N ALA A 52 5.65 1.56 -10.58
CA ALA A 52 6.69 1.99 -9.64
C ALA A 52 6.53 3.45 -9.19
N GLU A 53 6.07 4.34 -10.07
CA GLU A 53 5.84 5.75 -9.72
C GLU A 53 4.75 5.89 -8.65
N GLU A 54 3.68 5.12 -8.77
CA GLU A 54 2.58 5.06 -7.81
C GLU A 54 3.03 4.47 -6.48
N ALA A 55 3.89 3.44 -6.50
CA ALA A 55 4.49 2.91 -5.29
C ALA A 55 5.30 3.98 -4.54
N VAL A 56 6.09 4.79 -5.26
CA VAL A 56 6.85 5.91 -4.67
C VAL A 56 5.92 7.01 -4.14
N LYS A 57 4.85 7.35 -4.88
CA LYS A 57 3.84 8.30 -4.39
C LYS A 57 3.20 7.83 -3.08
N MET A 58 2.86 6.55 -2.98
CA MET A 58 2.32 5.96 -1.75
C MET A 58 3.31 6.06 -0.57
N LEU A 59 4.61 5.85 -0.80
CA LEU A 59 5.64 6.01 0.24
C LEU A 59 5.74 7.47 0.73
N VAL A 60 5.71 8.43 -0.19
CA VAL A 60 5.76 9.86 0.15
C VAL A 60 4.52 10.26 0.94
N GLU A 61 3.34 9.80 0.55
CA GLU A 61 2.09 10.08 1.26
C GLU A 61 2.04 9.40 2.64
N MET A 62 2.58 8.19 2.76
CA MET A 62 2.74 7.49 4.04
C MET A 62 3.56 8.34 5.02
N GLN A 63 4.72 8.85 4.58
CA GLN A 63 5.57 9.73 5.38
C GLN A 63 4.88 11.05 5.74
N ARG A 64 4.17 11.68 4.79
CA ARG A 64 3.39 12.90 5.04
C ARG A 64 2.26 12.70 6.05
N SER A 65 1.73 11.48 6.12
CA SER A 65 0.69 11.10 7.10
C SER A 65 1.27 10.83 8.50
N GLY A 66 2.57 11.06 8.71
CA GLY A 66 3.25 10.81 9.98
C GLY A 66 3.53 9.32 10.25
N ILE A 67 3.31 8.46 9.27
CA ILE A 67 3.52 7.01 9.38
C ILE A 67 4.87 6.72 8.74
N GLN A 68 5.84 6.25 9.54
CA GLN A 68 7.13 5.88 8.99
C GLN A 68 7.03 4.51 8.29
N PRO A 69 7.52 4.40 7.04
CA PRO A 69 7.77 3.11 6.42
C PRO A 69 8.68 2.28 7.31
N ASP A 70 8.28 1.06 7.66
CA ASP A 70 9.18 0.15 8.36
C ASP A 70 10.33 -0.32 7.42
N HIS A 71 11.41 -0.84 8.00
CA HIS A 71 12.56 -1.36 7.25
C HIS A 71 12.16 -2.44 6.22
N TYR A 72 11.05 -3.15 6.46
CA TYR A 72 10.50 -4.16 5.56
C TYR A 72 9.83 -3.55 4.32
N THR A 73 9.07 -2.46 4.50
CA THR A 73 8.41 -1.68 3.45
C THR A 73 9.44 -1.02 2.54
N LEU A 74 10.49 -0.45 3.12
CA LEU A 74 11.61 0.13 2.35
C LEU A 74 12.36 -0.96 1.57
N GLY A 75 12.71 -2.08 2.20
CA GLY A 75 13.41 -3.17 1.52
C GLY A 75 12.66 -3.72 0.30
N GLN A 76 11.34 -3.90 0.41
CA GLN A 76 10.49 -4.36 -0.70
C GLN A 76 10.39 -3.35 -1.84
N ALA A 77 10.28 -2.05 -1.53
CA ALA A 77 10.19 -1.01 -2.54
C ALA A 77 11.50 -0.85 -3.32
N ILE A 78 12.63 -0.83 -2.61
CA ILE A 78 13.95 -0.59 -3.22
C ILE A 78 14.43 -1.83 -3.98
N SER A 79 14.16 -3.04 -3.49
CA SER A 79 14.59 -4.30 -4.13
C SER A 79 13.89 -4.58 -5.47
N ARG A 80 12.76 -3.92 -5.77
CA ARG A 80 11.94 -4.20 -6.96
C ARG A 80 12.03 -3.15 -8.05
N VAL A 81 12.76 -2.06 -7.84
CA VAL A 81 13.13 -1.15 -8.93
C VAL A 81 14.31 -1.79 -9.66
N PRO A 82 14.18 -2.22 -10.93
CA PRO A 82 15.32 -2.75 -11.66
C PRO A 82 16.32 -1.61 -11.87
N THR A 83 17.57 -1.84 -11.45
CA THR A 83 18.75 -1.00 -11.76
C THR A 83 19.03 -0.95 -13.25
#